data_AF-A0A2I0D1K0-F1
#
_entry.id   AF-A0A2I0D1K0-F1
#
_cell.length_a   1.000
_cell.length_b   1.000
_cell.length_c   1.000
_cell.angle_alpha   90.00
_cell.angle_beta   90.00
_cell.angle_gamma   90.00
#
_symmetry.space_group_name_H-M   'P 1'
#
loop_
_entity.id
_entity.type
_entity.pdbx_description
1 polymer ?
#
loop_
_entity_poly.entity_id
_entity_poly.type
_entity_poly.pdbx_seq_one_letter_code
_entity_poly.pdbx_strand_id
1 'polypeptide(L)'
;MNEDAVIGELKAQGIDLVSSIPCDKARGLFFRLPEEFRHIGLTREEDGVGISAGGYLAGARPLVALQSSGLGNMLNAILSLSMTFRLPLPILASWRGGENEVIPAQVPFNRPLPAILSAAGIPHTILTERSVPERIGIAIQAAFRDRTPHVILVPPGVIEESGCASGYQEPGQFPCQPSHTEYRRPWNQPVLTRFEAIQAIADKVSDEILVSNIGIPSKELYAARDRPENLYMLGSYTQASAIGLGIAAVRPDKRVIVLDGDGSLLGSSILPVIAAAKPENLTIVCLDNGVFGSTGNQPRPGCDTADLRLMALGAGFAHTWATHTREELGAAFHASAGQGPAFIHARIKPGNSDVKNIPLGPVEIRDRFMAAMGKSP
;
A
#
# COMPACT_ATOMS: atom_id res chain seq x y z
N MET A 1 2.96 27.94 -12.59
CA MET A 1 4.09 27.09 -13.04
C MET A 1 3.55 26.02 -13.97
N ASN A 2 4.29 25.56 -14.98
CA ASN A 2 3.79 24.49 -15.87
C ASN A 2 4.10 23.09 -15.30
N GLU A 3 3.48 22.08 -15.89
CA GLU A 3 3.61 20.68 -15.47
C GLU A 3 5.02 20.13 -15.69
N ASP A 4 5.70 20.54 -16.76
CA ASP A 4 7.09 20.16 -17.04
C ASP A 4 8.04 20.59 -15.92
N ALA A 5 7.87 21.79 -15.39
CA ALA A 5 8.68 22.27 -14.30
C ALA A 5 8.46 21.46 -13.01
N VAL A 6 7.22 21.04 -12.74
CA VAL A 6 6.91 20.16 -11.61
C VAL A 6 7.57 18.80 -11.80
N ILE A 7 7.40 18.15 -12.95
CA ILE A 7 8.02 16.85 -13.26
C ILE A 7 9.55 16.92 -13.19
N GLY A 8 10.13 17.98 -13.77
CA GLY A 8 11.56 18.24 -13.73
C GLY A 8 12.07 18.38 -12.30
N GLU A 9 11.34 19.09 -11.44
CA GLU A 9 11.66 19.20 -10.02
C GLU A 9 11.57 17.85 -9.30
N LEU A 10 10.50 17.07 -9.51
CA LEU A 10 10.37 15.74 -8.91
C LEU A 10 11.55 14.82 -9.26
N LYS A 11 11.96 14.84 -10.55
CA LYS A 11 13.14 14.10 -11.02
C LYS A 11 14.43 14.63 -10.42
N ALA A 12 14.59 15.95 -10.29
CA ALA A 12 15.76 16.57 -9.66
C ALA A 12 15.89 16.17 -8.18
N GLN A 13 14.77 15.95 -7.49
CA GLN A 13 14.75 15.42 -6.12
C GLN A 13 14.91 13.89 -6.03
N GLY A 14 15.11 13.21 -7.17
CA GLY A 14 15.34 11.78 -7.26
C GLY A 14 14.10 10.94 -6.99
N ILE A 15 12.89 11.49 -7.13
CA ILE A 15 11.66 10.70 -7.03
C ILE A 15 11.65 9.67 -8.15
N ASP A 16 11.48 8.40 -7.79
CA ASP A 16 11.55 7.27 -8.71
C ASP A 16 10.35 6.30 -8.60
N LEU A 17 9.48 6.48 -7.61
CA LEU A 17 8.22 5.78 -7.44
C LEU A 17 7.10 6.78 -7.16
N VAL A 18 6.04 6.76 -7.97
CA VAL A 18 4.88 7.64 -7.78
C VAL A 18 3.60 6.81 -7.69
N SER A 19 2.80 7.05 -6.66
CA SER A 19 1.44 6.53 -6.58
C SER A 19 0.43 7.65 -6.76
N SER A 20 -0.61 7.45 -7.57
CA SER A 20 -1.61 8.52 -7.77
C SER A 20 -3.04 8.07 -7.98
N ILE A 21 -3.97 8.94 -7.57
CA ILE A 21 -5.39 8.90 -7.95
C ILE A 21 -5.67 10.06 -8.91
N PRO A 22 -6.34 9.83 -10.05
CA PRO A 22 -6.67 10.88 -11.00
C PRO A 22 -7.32 12.10 -10.35
N CYS A 23 -6.94 13.30 -10.81
CA CYS A 23 -7.50 14.57 -10.36
C CYS A 23 -7.77 15.50 -11.54
N ASP A 24 -8.89 16.23 -11.47
CA ASP A 24 -9.34 17.15 -12.52
C ASP A 24 -8.63 18.52 -12.50
N LYS A 25 -8.14 18.98 -11.33
CA LYS A 25 -7.57 20.34 -11.18
C LYS A 25 -6.09 20.47 -11.52
N ALA A 26 -5.43 19.35 -11.79
CA ALA A 26 -4.05 19.28 -12.24
C ALA A 26 -3.96 18.18 -13.31
N ARG A 27 -4.92 18.16 -14.23
CA ARG A 27 -5.21 16.98 -15.04
C ARG A 27 -4.03 16.55 -15.90
N GLY A 28 -3.37 17.49 -16.57
CA GLY A 28 -2.23 17.18 -17.43
C GLY A 28 -1.03 16.63 -16.63
N LEU A 29 -0.76 17.14 -15.43
CA LEU A 29 0.25 16.56 -14.53
C LEU A 29 -0.07 15.10 -14.22
N PHE A 30 -1.30 14.79 -13.80
CA PHE A 30 -1.68 13.44 -13.40
C PHE A 30 -1.65 12.44 -14.57
N PHE A 31 -1.91 12.87 -15.80
CA PHE A 31 -1.76 12.02 -16.99
C PHE A 31 -0.31 11.73 -17.34
N ARG A 32 0.62 12.61 -16.97
CA ARG A 32 2.05 12.44 -17.26
C ARG A 32 2.81 11.65 -16.20
N LEU A 33 2.33 11.61 -14.96
CA LEU A 33 3.01 10.84 -13.90
C LEU A 33 3.28 9.36 -14.28
N PRO A 34 2.34 8.62 -14.93
CA PRO A 34 2.59 7.26 -15.39
C PRO A 34 3.63 7.12 -16.50
N GLU A 35 3.82 8.16 -17.32
CA GLU A 35 4.78 8.17 -18.43
C GLU A 35 6.21 8.48 -17.95
N GLU A 36 6.32 9.18 -16.82
CA GLU A 36 7.58 9.81 -16.38
C GLU A 36 8.25 9.08 -15.20
N PHE A 37 7.52 8.23 -14.48
CA PHE A 37 7.97 7.54 -13.27
C PHE A 37 7.55 6.08 -13.24
N ARG A 38 8.20 5.26 -12.41
CA ARG A 38 7.60 3.98 -11.98
C ARG A 38 6.31 4.33 -11.24
N HIS A 39 5.18 3.99 -11.84
CA HIS A 39 3.88 4.45 -11.38
C HIS A 39 2.99 3.30 -10.91
N ILE A 40 2.26 3.54 -9.83
CA ILE A 40 1.19 2.65 -9.36
C ILE A 40 -0.09 3.48 -9.21
N GLY A 41 -1.07 3.21 -10.07
CA GLY A 41 -2.41 3.78 -9.96
C GLY A 41 -3.13 3.28 -8.72
N LEU A 42 -3.84 4.16 -8.04
CA LEU A 42 -4.55 3.85 -6.81
C LEU A 42 -6.07 3.86 -7.03
N THR A 43 -6.79 2.96 -6.37
CA THR A 43 -8.26 2.98 -6.27
C THR A 43 -8.76 3.62 -4.98
N ARG A 44 -7.90 3.68 -3.95
CA ARG A 44 -8.15 4.31 -2.65
C ARG A 44 -6.87 4.98 -2.19
N GLU A 45 -6.96 6.21 -1.70
CA GLU A 45 -5.78 7.04 -1.44
C GLU A 45 -4.88 6.44 -0.35
N GLU A 46 -5.51 5.81 0.64
CA GLU A 46 -4.85 5.16 1.78
C GLU A 46 -3.79 4.15 1.36
N ASP A 47 -4.03 3.38 0.28
CA ASP A 47 -3.10 2.36 -0.21
C ASP A 47 -1.77 2.98 -0.70
N GLY A 48 -1.79 4.26 -1.12
CA GLY A 48 -0.59 5.01 -1.49
C GLY A 48 0.39 5.18 -0.33
N VAL A 49 -0.09 5.17 0.92
CA VAL A 49 0.77 5.22 2.12
C VAL A 49 1.57 3.93 2.24
N GLY A 50 0.90 2.77 2.16
CA GLY A 50 1.56 1.46 2.24
C GLY A 50 2.52 1.23 1.08
N ILE A 51 2.09 1.51 -0.16
CA ILE A 51 2.96 1.37 -1.35
C ILE A 51 4.22 2.23 -1.21
N SER A 52 4.08 3.48 -0.78
CA SER A 52 5.22 4.38 -0.57
C SER A 52 6.13 3.88 0.55
N ALA A 53 5.56 3.43 1.67
CA ALA A 53 6.32 2.84 2.77
C ALA A 53 7.16 1.64 2.30
N GLY A 54 6.53 0.70 1.58
CA GLY A 54 7.23 -0.45 1.01
C GLY A 54 8.32 -0.06 0.01
N GLY A 55 8.03 0.89 -0.87
CA GLY A 55 9.00 1.40 -1.83
C GLY A 55 10.22 2.02 -1.16
N TYR A 56 10.00 2.88 -0.15
CA TYR A 56 11.09 3.49 0.62
C TYR A 56 11.94 2.45 1.36
N LEU A 57 11.30 1.51 2.05
CA LEU A 57 11.97 0.41 2.75
C LEU A 57 12.82 -0.45 1.81
N ALA A 58 12.41 -0.54 0.54
CA ALA A 58 13.13 -1.21 -0.53
C ALA A 58 14.20 -0.34 -1.23
N GLY A 59 14.28 0.95 -0.88
CA GLY A 59 15.31 1.89 -1.33
C GLY A 59 14.90 2.87 -2.44
N ALA A 60 13.62 2.98 -2.75
CA ALA A 60 13.08 4.03 -3.62
C ALA A 60 12.87 5.35 -2.87
N ARG A 61 12.61 6.42 -3.61
CA ARG A 61 12.20 7.73 -3.12
C ARG A 61 10.77 7.97 -3.58
N PRO A 62 9.77 7.55 -2.78
CA PRO A 62 8.37 7.59 -3.19
C PRO A 62 7.77 8.99 -3.09
N LEU A 63 6.70 9.23 -3.86
CA LEU A 63 5.80 10.36 -3.73
C LEU A 63 4.35 9.92 -4.00
N VAL A 64 3.39 10.49 -3.25
CA VAL A 64 1.96 10.30 -3.53
C VAL A 64 1.39 11.57 -4.15
N ALA A 65 0.66 11.44 -5.25
CA ALA A 65 -0.05 12.55 -5.89
C ALA A 65 -1.56 12.28 -5.89
N LEU A 66 -2.36 13.21 -5.37
CA LEU A 66 -3.82 13.04 -5.23
C LEU A 66 -4.55 14.37 -5.08
N GLN A 67 -5.87 14.30 -5.02
CA GLN A 67 -6.70 15.42 -4.59
C GLN A 67 -6.75 15.51 -3.05
N SER A 68 -6.69 16.71 -2.49
CA SER A 68 -6.63 16.93 -1.03
C SER A 68 -7.74 16.28 -0.21
N SER A 69 -8.93 16.02 -0.79
CA SER A 69 -10.01 15.31 -0.10
C SER A 69 -9.60 13.91 0.36
N GLY A 70 -8.74 13.26 -0.41
CA GLY A 70 -8.23 11.93 -0.13
C GLY A 70 -7.33 11.87 1.11
N LEU A 71 -6.76 13.00 1.54
CA LEU A 71 -5.99 13.06 2.78
C LEU A 71 -6.81 12.61 3.98
N GLY A 72 -8.13 12.86 3.98
CA GLY A 72 -9.03 12.42 5.05
C GLY A 72 -9.04 10.89 5.20
N ASN A 73 -9.04 10.16 4.08
CA ASN A 73 -8.97 8.69 4.06
C ASN A 73 -7.60 8.18 4.54
N MET A 74 -6.54 8.95 4.32
CA MET A 74 -5.16 8.52 4.58
C MET A 74 -4.65 8.86 5.97
N LEU A 75 -5.28 9.79 6.70
CA LEU A 75 -4.74 10.35 7.95
C LEU A 75 -4.31 9.25 8.93
N ASN A 76 -5.15 8.25 9.15
CA ASN A 76 -4.83 7.17 10.08
C ASN A 76 -3.61 6.35 9.61
N ALA A 77 -3.51 6.03 8.32
CA ALA A 77 -2.35 5.31 7.77
C ALA A 77 -1.08 6.17 7.83
N ILE A 78 -1.16 7.47 7.53
CA ILE A 78 -0.02 8.40 7.63
C ILE A 78 0.53 8.40 9.05
N LEU A 79 -0.34 8.53 10.06
CA LEU A 79 0.08 8.59 11.46
C LEU A 79 0.59 7.24 11.98
N SER A 80 -0.16 6.16 11.73
CA SER A 80 0.11 4.84 12.30
C SER A 80 1.15 4.00 11.53
N LEU A 81 1.51 4.40 10.30
CA LEU A 81 2.59 3.79 9.52
C LEU A 81 3.72 4.78 9.29
N SER A 82 3.50 5.83 8.50
CA SER A 82 4.60 6.70 8.05
C SER A 82 5.24 7.49 9.18
N MET A 83 4.46 8.13 10.06
CA MET A 83 5.04 8.82 11.23
C MET A 83 5.59 7.85 12.26
N THR A 84 4.89 6.74 12.51
CA THR A 84 5.29 5.73 13.51
C THR A 84 6.64 5.10 13.18
N PHE A 85 6.87 4.73 11.92
CA PHE A 85 8.14 4.17 11.45
C PHE A 85 9.13 5.24 11.00
N ARG A 86 8.77 6.53 11.06
CA ARG A 86 9.55 7.65 10.51
C ARG A 86 9.96 7.36 9.06
N LEU A 87 8.97 7.17 8.21
CA LEU A 87 9.11 6.98 6.78
C LEU A 87 8.80 8.31 6.09
N PRO A 88 9.67 8.78 5.18
CA PRO A 88 9.41 9.99 4.43
C PRO A 88 8.26 9.75 3.44
N LEU A 89 7.33 10.71 3.39
CA LEU A 89 6.19 10.64 2.49
C LEU A 89 5.83 12.05 2.00
N PRO A 90 6.48 12.52 0.91
CA PRO A 90 6.00 13.69 0.19
C PRO A 90 4.62 13.39 -0.42
N ILE A 91 3.65 14.27 -0.18
CA ILE A 91 2.30 14.17 -0.75
C ILE A 91 2.02 15.44 -1.54
N LEU A 92 1.94 15.34 -2.87
CA LEU A 92 1.50 16.42 -3.74
C LEU A 92 -0.03 16.39 -3.84
N ALA A 93 -0.68 17.30 -3.11
CA ALA A 93 -2.13 17.34 -3.01
C ALA A 93 -2.70 18.53 -3.78
N SER A 94 -3.43 18.25 -4.86
CA SER A 94 -4.26 19.26 -5.53
C SER A 94 -5.37 19.72 -4.57
N TRP A 95 -5.26 20.94 -4.07
CA TRP A 95 -6.06 21.45 -2.96
C TRP A 95 -7.40 22.01 -3.43
N ARG A 96 -8.49 21.56 -2.79
CA ARG A 96 -9.88 21.99 -3.04
C ARG A 96 -10.45 22.79 -1.86
N GLY A 97 -11.68 23.31 -1.98
CA GLY A 97 -12.40 23.89 -0.83
C GLY A 97 -12.09 25.36 -0.48
N GLY A 98 -11.41 26.08 -1.36
CA GLY A 98 -11.17 27.53 -1.26
C GLY A 98 -12.43 28.38 -1.49
N GLU A 99 -12.28 29.71 -1.49
CA GLU A 99 -13.39 30.68 -1.59
C GLU A 99 -14.25 30.52 -2.86
N ASN A 100 -13.63 30.10 -3.97
CA ASN A 100 -14.30 29.90 -5.27
C ASN A 100 -14.68 28.42 -5.55
N GLU A 101 -14.68 27.56 -4.53
CA GLU A 101 -15.07 26.16 -4.71
C GLU A 101 -16.59 26.04 -4.95
N VAL A 102 -16.96 25.54 -6.13
CA VAL A 102 -18.35 25.37 -6.53
C VAL A 102 -18.93 24.01 -6.15
N ILE A 103 -18.09 23.01 -5.85
CA ILE A 103 -18.54 21.67 -5.45
C ILE A 103 -18.72 21.64 -3.93
N PRO A 104 -19.97 21.64 -3.39
CA PRO A 104 -20.19 21.82 -1.96
C PRO A 104 -19.56 20.69 -1.12
N ALA A 105 -19.55 19.46 -1.64
CA ALA A 105 -18.94 18.31 -0.98
C ALA A 105 -17.42 18.45 -0.75
N GLN A 106 -16.73 19.31 -1.52
CA GLN A 106 -15.30 19.54 -1.37
C GLN A 106 -14.97 20.55 -0.25
N VAL A 107 -15.94 21.29 0.28
CA VAL A 107 -15.66 22.40 1.21
C VAL A 107 -15.39 21.93 2.65
N PRO A 108 -16.23 21.06 3.28
CA PRO A 108 -16.16 20.82 4.72
C PRO A 108 -14.82 20.27 5.23
N PHE A 109 -14.24 19.31 4.49
CA PHE A 109 -12.95 18.73 4.86
C PHE A 109 -11.77 19.60 4.43
N ASN A 110 -11.81 20.15 3.21
CA ASN A 110 -10.63 20.78 2.63
C ASN A 110 -10.38 22.21 3.12
N ARG A 111 -11.41 22.95 3.54
CA ARG A 111 -11.25 24.32 4.08
C ARG A 111 -10.43 24.35 5.38
N PRO A 112 -10.71 23.52 6.41
CA PRO A 112 -9.90 23.46 7.62
C PRO A 112 -8.61 22.62 7.49
N LEU A 113 -8.30 22.08 6.30
CA LEU A 113 -7.24 21.09 6.11
C LEU A 113 -5.86 21.53 6.65
N PRO A 114 -5.36 22.76 6.42
CA PRO A 114 -4.09 23.21 7.02
C PRO A 114 -4.07 23.13 8.55
N ALA A 115 -5.19 23.42 9.20
CA ALA A 115 -5.34 23.32 10.65
C ALA A 115 -5.37 21.85 11.11
N ILE A 116 -6.05 20.97 10.35
CA ILE A 116 -6.05 19.52 10.61
C ILE A 116 -4.63 18.96 10.51
N LEU A 117 -3.90 19.29 9.44
CA LEU A 117 -2.51 18.86 9.25
C LEU A 117 -1.61 19.35 10.39
N SER A 118 -1.75 20.62 10.78
CA SER A 118 -1.01 21.18 11.92
C SER A 118 -1.33 20.45 13.23
N ALA A 119 -2.62 20.19 13.51
CA ALA A 119 -3.05 19.48 14.71
C ALA A 119 -2.56 18.02 14.73
N ALA A 120 -2.50 17.38 13.56
CA ALA A 120 -1.95 16.04 13.39
C ALA A 120 -0.41 16.00 13.44
N GLY A 121 0.27 17.16 13.51
CA GLY A 121 1.73 17.25 13.49
C GLY A 121 2.34 16.92 12.14
N ILE A 122 1.59 17.05 11.05
CA ILE A 122 2.04 16.79 9.68
C ILE A 122 2.52 18.11 9.05
N PRO A 123 3.83 18.26 8.76
CA PRO A 123 4.36 19.39 8.02
C PRO A 123 3.63 19.58 6.69
N HIS A 124 3.36 20.84 6.34
CA HIS A 124 2.73 21.16 5.08
C HIS A 124 3.26 22.46 4.48
N THR A 125 3.15 22.58 3.17
CA THR A 125 3.50 23.78 2.41
C THR A 125 2.37 24.11 1.47
N ILE A 126 1.86 25.34 1.57
CA ILE A 126 0.85 25.86 0.65
C ILE A 126 1.60 26.59 -0.47
N LEU A 127 1.38 26.16 -1.71
CA LEU A 127 1.87 26.85 -2.89
C LEU A 127 0.97 28.06 -3.20
N THR A 128 1.49 28.98 -3.99
CA THR A 128 0.84 30.22 -4.43
C THR A 128 1.11 30.42 -5.91
N GLU A 129 0.41 31.34 -6.58
CA GLU A 129 0.65 31.65 -8.00
C GLU A 129 2.10 32.10 -8.28
N ARG A 130 2.72 32.76 -7.29
CA ARG A 130 4.14 33.18 -7.35
C ARG A 130 5.11 32.11 -6.85
N SER A 131 4.62 30.92 -6.48
CA SER A 131 5.50 29.85 -6.03
C SER A 131 6.30 29.31 -7.20
N VAL A 132 7.59 29.18 -6.96
CA VAL A 132 8.55 28.59 -7.88
C VAL A 132 8.64 27.07 -7.64
N PRO A 133 8.93 26.23 -8.66
CA PRO A 133 9.05 24.78 -8.52
C PRO A 133 9.95 24.35 -7.36
N GLU A 134 10.99 25.11 -7.06
CA GLU A 134 11.95 24.86 -5.98
C GLU A 134 11.28 24.74 -4.60
N ARG A 135 10.09 25.33 -4.38
CA ARG A 135 9.34 25.12 -3.13
C ARG A 135 8.82 23.69 -2.98
N ILE A 136 8.47 23.03 -4.09
CA ILE A 136 8.16 21.59 -4.11
C ILE A 136 9.43 20.81 -3.73
N GLY A 137 10.56 21.18 -4.32
CA GLY A 137 11.87 20.63 -4.01
C GLY A 137 12.22 20.68 -2.53
N ILE A 138 12.11 21.86 -1.92
CA ILE A 138 12.37 22.10 -0.50
C ILE A 138 11.48 21.23 0.39
N ALA A 139 10.20 21.11 0.06
CA ALA A 139 9.26 20.27 0.81
C ALA A 139 9.58 18.77 0.71
N ILE A 140 9.95 18.30 -0.49
CA ILE A 140 10.40 16.92 -0.69
C ILE A 140 11.68 16.65 0.10
N GLN A 141 12.67 17.54 0.00
CA GLN A 141 13.92 17.43 0.77
C GLN A 141 13.66 17.40 2.28
N ALA A 142 12.74 18.23 2.77
CA ALA A 142 12.34 18.23 4.17
C ALA A 142 11.73 16.89 4.58
N ALA A 143 10.80 16.33 3.80
CA ALA A 143 10.20 15.02 4.07
C ALA A 143 11.27 13.92 4.24
N PHE A 144 12.23 13.84 3.31
CA PHE A 144 13.31 12.85 3.34
C PHE A 144 14.32 13.09 4.45
N ARG A 145 14.77 14.33 4.64
CA ARG A 145 15.74 14.70 5.69
C ARG A 145 15.18 14.45 7.08
N ASP A 146 13.94 14.88 7.32
CA ASP A 146 13.31 14.82 8.63
C ASP A 146 12.58 13.48 8.85
N ARG A 147 12.56 12.61 7.83
CA ARG A 147 11.92 11.28 7.81
C ARG A 147 10.48 11.32 8.30
N THR A 148 9.72 12.26 7.74
CA THR A 148 8.33 12.53 8.10
C THR A 148 7.49 12.74 6.84
N PRO A 149 6.17 12.48 6.89
CA PRO A 149 5.27 12.94 5.85
C PRO A 149 5.32 14.45 5.68
N HIS A 150 5.18 14.94 4.45
CA HIS A 150 5.06 16.38 4.17
C HIS A 150 4.02 16.62 3.07
N VAL A 151 2.99 17.41 3.37
CA VAL A 151 1.90 17.69 2.42
C VAL A 151 2.16 18.98 1.67
N ILE A 152 2.24 18.91 0.35
CA ILE A 152 2.35 20.06 -0.55
C ILE A 152 0.95 20.34 -1.08
N LEU A 153 0.30 21.38 -0.55
CA LEU A 153 -1.01 21.82 -0.98
C LEU A 153 -0.88 22.74 -2.19
N VAL A 154 -1.48 22.34 -3.30
CA VAL A 154 -1.46 23.06 -4.58
C VAL A 154 -2.83 23.69 -4.83
N PRO A 155 -3.02 24.99 -4.59
CA PRO A 155 -4.27 25.66 -4.93
C PRO A 155 -4.61 25.57 -6.44
N PRO A 156 -5.90 25.72 -6.81
CA PRO A 156 -6.29 25.80 -8.21
C PRO A 156 -5.57 26.93 -8.95
N GLY A 157 -5.17 26.70 -10.20
CA GLY A 157 -4.50 27.72 -11.04
C GLY A 157 -3.01 27.89 -10.79
N VAL A 158 -2.43 27.25 -9.77
CA VAL A 158 -0.98 27.32 -9.52
C VAL A 158 -0.18 26.51 -10.54
N ILE A 159 -0.71 25.35 -10.95
CA ILE A 159 -0.16 24.55 -12.05
C ILE A 159 -1.01 24.85 -13.29
N GLU A 160 -0.36 25.46 -14.29
CA GLU A 160 -0.97 25.73 -15.59
C GLU A 160 -0.96 24.45 -16.42
N GLU A 161 -2.13 24.07 -16.92
CA GLU A 161 -2.22 22.99 -17.89
C GLU A 161 -1.63 23.49 -19.21
N SER A 162 -0.52 22.88 -19.61
CA SER A 162 -0.01 23.05 -20.97
C SER A 162 -1.15 22.59 -21.89
N GLY A 163 -1.65 23.46 -22.78
CA GLY A 163 -2.80 23.19 -23.68
C GLY A 163 -2.68 21.97 -24.61
N CYS A 164 -1.67 21.12 -24.41
CA CYS A 164 -1.75 19.73 -24.78
C CYS A 164 -2.97 19.10 -24.09
N ALA A 165 -3.97 18.78 -24.89
CA ALA A 165 -4.84 17.64 -24.63
C ALA A 165 -3.95 16.38 -24.59
N SER A 166 -3.13 16.21 -23.56
CA SER A 166 -2.17 15.12 -23.49
C SER A 166 -2.92 13.84 -23.08
N GLY A 167 -2.94 12.88 -24.00
CA GLY A 167 -2.82 11.47 -23.66
C GLY A 167 -4.02 10.79 -23.00
N TYR A 168 -5.17 11.43 -22.77
CA TYR A 168 -6.38 10.68 -22.41
C TYR A 168 -6.79 9.81 -23.60
N GLN A 169 -6.23 8.60 -23.64
CA GLN A 169 -6.82 7.50 -24.37
C GLN A 169 -7.99 7.03 -23.51
N GLU A 170 -9.19 7.12 -24.06
CA GLU A 170 -10.29 6.34 -23.52
C GLU A 170 -9.79 4.91 -23.30
N PRO A 171 -10.17 4.25 -22.19
CA PRO A 171 -9.87 2.84 -22.02
C PRO A 171 -10.22 2.15 -23.34
N GLY A 172 -9.25 1.45 -23.94
CA GLY A 172 -9.48 0.74 -25.19
C GLY A 172 -10.74 -0.14 -25.07
N GLN A 173 -11.39 -0.44 -26.19
CA GLN A 173 -12.63 -1.22 -26.20
C GLN A 173 -12.58 -2.36 -25.19
N PHE A 174 -13.56 -2.39 -24.27
CA PHE A 174 -13.65 -3.48 -23.30
C PHE A 174 -13.55 -4.81 -24.05
N PRO A 175 -12.70 -5.74 -23.60
CA PRO A 175 -12.52 -7.01 -24.30
C PRO A 175 -13.88 -7.71 -24.41
N CYS A 176 -14.39 -7.84 -25.64
CA CYS A 176 -15.66 -8.50 -25.95
C CYS A 176 -15.47 -10.02 -26.09
N GLN A 177 -14.65 -10.61 -25.21
CA GLN A 177 -14.43 -12.05 -25.19
C GLN A 177 -15.11 -12.67 -23.97
N PRO A 178 -15.96 -13.69 -24.16
CA PRO A 178 -16.54 -14.41 -23.04
C PRO A 178 -15.42 -15.11 -22.27
N SER A 179 -15.41 -14.95 -20.95
CA SER A 179 -14.56 -15.75 -20.06
C SER A 179 -15.44 -16.79 -19.36
N HIS A 180 -14.91 -18.01 -19.23
CA HIS A 180 -15.55 -19.08 -18.49
C HIS A 180 -14.60 -19.51 -17.36
N THR A 181 -15.14 -19.62 -16.15
CA THR A 181 -14.40 -20.13 -14.99
C THR A 181 -15.25 -21.18 -14.30
N GLU A 182 -14.74 -22.41 -14.24
CA GLU A 182 -15.32 -23.42 -13.36
C GLU A 182 -14.76 -23.22 -11.96
N TYR A 183 -15.63 -22.79 -11.05
CA TYR A 183 -15.26 -22.59 -9.66
C TYR A 183 -15.85 -23.71 -8.79
N ARG A 184 -14.97 -24.49 -8.16
CA ARG A 184 -15.34 -25.36 -7.04
C ARG A 184 -14.83 -24.77 -5.75
N ARG A 185 -15.71 -24.70 -4.76
CA ARG A 185 -15.48 -24.12 -3.43
C ARG A 185 -15.41 -25.24 -2.37
N PRO A 186 -14.28 -25.96 -2.21
CA PRO A 186 -14.17 -26.98 -1.18
C PRO A 186 -13.96 -26.30 0.18
N TRP A 187 -15.04 -26.02 0.91
CA TRP A 187 -14.95 -25.63 2.32
C TRP A 187 -14.64 -26.86 3.15
N ASN A 188 -13.36 -27.10 3.39
CA ASN A 188 -12.95 -28.09 4.36
C ASN A 188 -12.83 -27.43 5.73
N GLN A 189 -13.01 -28.21 6.80
CA GLN A 189 -12.77 -27.71 8.15
C GLN A 189 -11.29 -27.34 8.29
N PRO A 190 -10.95 -26.08 8.63
CA PRO A 190 -9.56 -25.68 8.80
C PRO A 190 -8.98 -26.39 10.03
N VAL A 191 -7.77 -26.92 9.90
CA VAL A 191 -7.12 -27.63 11.02
C VAL A 191 -6.09 -26.77 11.75
N LEU A 192 -5.52 -25.78 11.06
CA LEU A 192 -4.47 -24.89 11.57
C LEU A 192 -5.03 -23.66 12.26
N THR A 193 -4.40 -23.24 13.34
CA THR A 193 -4.47 -21.88 13.86
C THR A 193 -3.64 -20.91 12.99
N ARG A 194 -3.83 -19.60 13.19
CA ARG A 194 -3.01 -18.59 12.50
C ARG A 194 -1.52 -18.77 12.76
N PHE A 195 -1.14 -19.00 14.01
CA PHE A 195 0.26 -19.18 14.38
C PHE A 195 0.89 -20.41 13.73
N GLU A 196 0.17 -21.54 13.69
CA GLU A 196 0.66 -22.75 13.01
C GLU A 196 0.83 -22.55 11.50
N ALA A 197 -0.06 -21.79 10.86
CA ALA A 197 0.05 -21.43 9.45
C ALA A 197 1.25 -20.49 9.20
N ILE A 198 1.47 -19.50 10.07
CA ILE A 198 2.65 -18.62 10.03
C ILE A 198 3.93 -19.43 10.18
N GLN A 199 3.99 -20.37 11.13
CA GLN A 199 5.13 -21.27 11.31
C GLN A 199 5.38 -22.10 10.05
N ALA A 200 4.33 -22.70 9.47
CA ALA A 200 4.46 -23.53 8.26
C ALA A 200 5.08 -22.77 7.08
N ILE A 201 4.82 -21.47 6.97
CA ILE A 201 5.42 -20.60 5.96
C ILE A 201 6.84 -20.20 6.38
N ALA A 202 7.02 -19.69 7.60
CA ALA A 202 8.30 -19.21 8.11
C ALA A 202 9.40 -20.28 8.11
N ASP A 203 9.05 -21.55 8.29
CA ASP A 203 9.95 -22.70 8.21
C ASP A 203 10.48 -22.94 6.78
N LYS A 204 9.73 -22.49 5.76
CA LYS A 204 10.06 -22.67 4.35
C LYS A 204 10.74 -21.46 3.72
N VAL A 205 10.68 -20.30 4.38
CA VAL A 205 11.34 -19.09 3.90
C VAL A 205 12.84 -19.14 4.18
N SER A 206 13.63 -18.76 3.19
CA SER A 206 15.08 -18.67 3.23
C SER A 206 15.54 -17.22 3.19
N ASP A 207 15.66 -16.62 2.00
CA ASP A 207 16.12 -15.26 1.78
C ASP A 207 15.00 -14.32 1.26
N GLU A 208 13.77 -14.83 1.15
CA GLU A 208 12.63 -14.03 0.74
C GLU A 208 12.21 -13.04 1.84
N ILE A 209 11.51 -12.00 1.39
CA ILE A 209 10.98 -10.92 2.21
C ILE A 209 9.61 -11.35 2.77
N LEU A 210 9.41 -11.17 4.07
CA LEU A 210 8.11 -11.38 4.71
C LEU A 210 7.55 -10.08 5.24
N VAL A 211 6.32 -9.73 4.88
CA VAL A 211 5.58 -8.61 5.45
C VAL A 211 4.39 -9.16 6.22
N SER A 212 4.31 -8.92 7.53
CA SER A 212 3.19 -9.39 8.35
C SER A 212 2.21 -8.29 8.70
N ASN A 213 0.93 -8.65 8.77
CA ASN A 213 -0.16 -7.75 9.14
C ASN A 213 -0.07 -7.21 10.58
N ILE A 214 -0.88 -6.19 10.86
CA ILE A 214 -0.94 -5.43 12.11
C ILE A 214 -1.22 -6.31 13.33
N GLY A 215 -0.45 -6.09 14.39
CA GLY A 215 -0.76 -6.61 15.72
C GLY A 215 -0.33 -8.05 15.91
N ILE A 216 -1.28 -8.95 16.22
CA ILE A 216 -0.98 -10.32 16.63
C ILE A 216 -0.22 -11.13 15.55
N PRO A 217 -0.55 -11.07 14.24
CA PRO A 217 0.21 -11.80 13.22
C PRO A 217 1.70 -11.44 13.20
N SER A 218 2.05 -10.17 13.42
CA SER A 218 3.46 -9.75 13.52
C SER A 218 4.15 -10.35 14.76
N LYS A 219 3.46 -10.43 15.92
CA LYS A 219 4.02 -11.08 17.12
C LYS A 219 4.22 -12.57 16.90
N GLU A 220 3.25 -13.21 16.26
CA GLU A 220 3.29 -14.62 15.90
C GLU A 220 4.43 -14.91 14.91
N LEU A 221 4.66 -14.06 13.90
CA LEU A 221 5.81 -14.21 13.01
C LEU A 221 7.14 -14.02 13.73
N TYR A 222 7.25 -13.01 14.59
CA TYR A 222 8.46 -12.77 15.39
C TYR A 222 8.79 -13.95 16.30
N ALA A 223 7.77 -14.51 16.96
CA ALA A 223 7.92 -15.69 17.82
C ALA A 223 8.21 -16.98 17.02
N ALA A 224 7.65 -17.12 15.83
CA ALA A 224 7.91 -18.25 14.95
C ALA A 224 9.36 -18.25 14.46
N ARG A 225 9.80 -17.13 13.86
CA ARG A 225 11.15 -16.99 13.32
C ARG A 225 11.48 -15.53 13.02
N ASP A 226 12.18 -14.89 13.94
CA ASP A 226 12.69 -13.53 13.73
C ASP A 226 13.83 -13.47 12.71
N ARG A 227 13.75 -12.51 11.76
CA ARG A 227 14.74 -12.30 10.69
C ARG A 227 14.82 -10.83 10.27
N PRO A 228 15.99 -10.36 9.79
CA PRO A 228 16.12 -8.99 9.26
C PRO A 228 15.24 -8.70 8.05
N GLU A 229 14.94 -9.70 7.20
CA GLU A 229 14.07 -9.55 6.04
C GLU A 229 12.57 -9.62 6.37
N ASN A 230 12.21 -9.72 7.66
CA ASN A 230 10.84 -9.66 8.11
C ASN A 230 10.46 -8.22 8.48
N LEU A 231 9.41 -7.70 7.87
CA LEU A 231 8.78 -6.44 8.23
C LEU A 231 7.56 -6.70 9.11
N TYR A 232 7.67 -6.26 10.36
CA TYR A 232 6.59 -6.35 11.34
C TYR A 232 5.77 -5.07 11.33
N MET A 233 4.59 -5.11 10.71
CA MET A 233 3.69 -3.96 10.70
C MET A 233 3.05 -3.79 12.10
N LEU A 234 3.47 -2.77 12.84
CA LEU A 234 2.97 -2.51 14.21
C LEU A 234 1.63 -1.77 14.22
N GLY A 235 1.31 -1.04 13.15
CA GLY A 235 0.15 -0.16 13.01
C GLY A 235 -0.44 -0.19 11.61
N SER A 236 -1.50 0.58 11.36
CA SER A 236 -2.14 0.74 10.04
C SER A 236 -2.86 -0.48 9.48
N TYR A 237 -4.15 -0.56 9.75
CA TYR A 237 -5.08 -1.49 9.08
C TYR A 237 -4.98 -1.36 7.54
N THR A 238 -5.26 -2.43 6.79
CA THR A 238 -5.26 -2.52 5.31
C THR A 238 -3.91 -2.40 4.57
N GLN A 239 -2.80 -2.11 5.26
CA GLN A 239 -1.57 -1.70 4.56
C GLN A 239 -0.56 -2.81 4.25
N ALA A 240 -0.68 -4.03 4.80
CA ALA A 240 0.35 -5.07 4.62
C ALA A 240 0.55 -5.45 3.13
N SER A 241 -0.55 -5.70 2.40
CA SER A 241 -0.48 -5.98 0.96
C SER A 241 -0.01 -4.79 0.13
N ALA A 242 -0.37 -3.56 0.52
CA ALA A 242 0.09 -2.33 -0.13
C ALA A 242 1.62 -2.14 0.03
N ILE A 243 2.14 -2.38 1.24
CA ILE A 243 3.58 -2.39 1.52
C ILE A 243 4.28 -3.46 0.68
N GLY A 244 3.74 -4.67 0.64
CA GLY A 244 4.28 -5.75 -0.19
C GLY A 244 4.38 -5.39 -1.66
N LEU A 245 3.35 -4.74 -2.22
CA LEU A 245 3.37 -4.24 -3.60
C LEU A 245 4.47 -3.20 -3.83
N GLY A 246 4.62 -2.23 -2.91
CA GLY A 246 5.68 -1.23 -2.98
C GLY A 246 7.08 -1.84 -2.98
N ILE A 247 7.32 -2.83 -2.10
CA ILE A 247 8.60 -3.55 -2.06
C ILE A 247 8.81 -4.32 -3.37
N ALA A 248 7.81 -5.08 -3.83
CA ALA A 248 7.90 -5.90 -5.03
C ALA A 248 8.20 -5.07 -6.29
N ALA A 249 7.61 -3.89 -6.40
CA ALA A 249 7.85 -2.96 -7.51
C ALA A 249 9.28 -2.39 -7.54
N VAL A 250 9.94 -2.31 -6.39
CA VAL A 250 11.32 -1.77 -6.27
C VAL A 250 12.37 -2.87 -6.31
N ARG A 251 12.03 -4.08 -5.85
CA ARG A 251 12.94 -5.24 -5.74
C ARG A 251 12.41 -6.44 -6.52
N PRO A 252 12.36 -6.38 -7.87
CA PRO A 252 11.94 -7.51 -8.69
C PRO A 252 12.85 -8.74 -8.54
N ASP A 253 14.09 -8.54 -8.04
CA ASP A 253 15.07 -9.59 -7.74
C ASP A 253 14.77 -10.39 -6.46
N LYS A 254 13.86 -9.90 -5.61
CA LYS A 254 13.51 -10.54 -4.33
C LYS A 254 12.06 -10.97 -4.33
N ARG A 255 11.80 -12.21 -3.94
CA ARG A 255 10.43 -12.69 -3.71
C ARG A 255 9.87 -12.06 -2.44
N VAL A 256 8.66 -11.52 -2.54
CA VAL A 256 7.93 -10.83 -1.46
C VAL A 256 6.71 -11.66 -1.09
N ILE A 257 6.60 -12.00 0.19
CA ILE A 257 5.49 -12.78 0.73
C ILE A 257 4.79 -11.93 1.78
N VAL A 258 3.52 -11.65 1.57
CA VAL A 258 2.69 -10.88 2.51
C VAL A 258 1.81 -11.85 3.28
N LEU A 259 1.91 -11.84 4.60
CA LEU A 259 1.00 -12.52 5.51
C LEU A 259 -0.09 -11.53 5.92
N ASP A 260 -1.16 -11.47 5.14
CA ASP A 260 -2.28 -10.55 5.35
C ASP A 260 -3.49 -11.27 5.97
N GLY A 261 -4.37 -10.53 6.62
CA GLY A 261 -5.59 -11.06 7.23
C GLY A 261 -6.79 -10.82 6.33
N ASP A 262 -7.80 -11.69 6.43
CA ASP A 262 -9.04 -11.54 5.67
C ASP A 262 -9.70 -10.17 5.88
N GLY A 263 -9.76 -9.69 7.12
CA GLY A 263 -10.36 -8.39 7.39
C GLY A 263 -9.63 -7.23 6.75
N SER A 264 -8.31 -7.22 6.82
CA SER A 264 -7.46 -6.22 6.18
C SER A 264 -7.67 -6.19 4.67
N LEU A 265 -7.70 -7.36 4.02
CA LEU A 265 -7.91 -7.47 2.58
C LEU A 265 -9.29 -6.98 2.15
N LEU A 266 -10.36 -7.32 2.89
CA LEU A 266 -11.71 -6.85 2.60
C LEU A 266 -11.95 -5.39 2.98
N GLY A 267 -11.14 -4.82 3.87
CA GLY A 267 -11.16 -3.41 4.20
C GLY A 267 -10.47 -2.52 3.17
N SER A 268 -9.77 -3.12 2.20
CA SER A 268 -8.96 -2.44 1.18
C SER A 268 -9.55 -2.62 -0.23
N SER A 269 -8.98 -1.91 -1.21
CA SER A 269 -9.19 -2.12 -2.64
C SER A 269 -7.89 -2.50 -3.37
N ILE A 270 -6.91 -3.04 -2.64
CA ILE A 270 -5.56 -3.32 -3.14
C ILE A 270 -5.48 -4.47 -4.15
N LEU A 271 -6.41 -5.44 -4.15
CA LEU A 271 -6.32 -6.61 -5.03
C LEU A 271 -6.36 -6.23 -6.53
N PRO A 272 -7.33 -5.42 -7.02
CA PRO A 272 -7.29 -4.92 -8.40
C PRO A 272 -6.02 -4.13 -8.73
N VAL A 273 -5.49 -3.37 -7.76
CA VAL A 273 -4.25 -2.58 -7.94
C VAL A 273 -3.05 -3.51 -8.14
N ILE A 274 -2.90 -4.55 -7.30
CA ILE A 274 -1.84 -5.56 -7.45
C ILE A 274 -1.97 -6.30 -8.79
N ALA A 275 -3.20 -6.69 -9.16
CA ALA A 275 -3.45 -7.40 -10.41
C ALA A 275 -3.15 -6.54 -11.64
N ALA A 276 -3.39 -5.23 -11.57
CA ALA A 276 -3.03 -4.28 -12.62
C ALA A 276 -1.50 -4.06 -12.71
N ALA A 277 -0.82 -4.01 -11.56
CA ALA A 277 0.64 -3.84 -11.49
C ALA A 277 1.44 -5.09 -11.90
N LYS A 278 0.83 -6.28 -11.81
CA LYS A 278 1.39 -7.58 -12.25
C LYS A 278 2.82 -7.89 -11.74
N PRO A 279 3.13 -7.73 -10.43
CA PRO A 279 4.45 -8.09 -9.92
C PRO A 279 4.68 -9.62 -9.95
N GLU A 280 5.65 -10.08 -10.71
CA GLU A 280 6.00 -11.52 -10.87
C GLU A 280 6.53 -12.16 -9.58
N ASN A 281 7.00 -11.35 -8.64
CA ASN A 281 7.68 -11.75 -7.41
C ASN A 281 6.83 -11.62 -6.14
N LEU A 282 5.53 -11.26 -6.24
CA LEU A 282 4.66 -11.04 -5.08
C LEU A 282 3.70 -12.21 -4.83
N THR A 283 3.64 -12.69 -3.60
CA THR A 283 2.63 -13.65 -3.11
C THR A 283 1.90 -13.09 -1.90
N ILE A 284 0.57 -13.01 -1.97
CA ILE A 284 -0.29 -12.69 -0.83
C ILE A 284 -0.79 -13.99 -0.23
N VAL A 285 -0.47 -14.23 1.04
CA VAL A 285 -1.06 -15.29 1.85
C VAL A 285 -2.11 -14.67 2.76
N CYS A 286 -3.38 -14.89 2.41
CA CYS A 286 -4.51 -14.50 3.22
C CYS A 286 -4.75 -15.53 4.32
N LEU A 287 -4.43 -15.16 5.56
CA LEU A 287 -4.73 -15.91 6.77
C LEU A 287 -6.15 -15.58 7.22
N ASP A 288 -7.11 -16.37 6.75
CA ASP A 288 -8.54 -16.14 6.97
C ASP A 288 -9.09 -17.03 8.09
N ASN A 289 -9.31 -16.41 9.24
CA ASN A 289 -9.95 -17.04 10.40
C ASN A 289 -11.42 -16.60 10.59
N GLY A 290 -11.98 -15.82 9.67
CA GLY A 290 -13.34 -15.30 9.71
C GLY A 290 -13.64 -14.31 10.85
N VAL A 291 -12.64 -13.85 11.59
CA VAL A 291 -12.84 -13.00 12.78
C VAL A 291 -11.81 -11.87 12.87
N PHE A 292 -12.19 -10.75 13.48
CA PHE A 292 -11.22 -9.75 13.92
C PHE A 292 -10.49 -10.24 15.17
N GLY A 293 -9.38 -10.95 14.98
CA GLY A 293 -8.63 -11.57 16.07
C GLY A 293 -8.16 -10.59 17.15
N SER A 294 -7.72 -9.39 16.74
CA SER A 294 -7.22 -8.36 17.65
C SER A 294 -8.30 -7.69 18.52
N THR A 295 -9.59 -7.84 18.19
CA THR A 295 -10.71 -7.24 18.93
C THR A 295 -11.53 -8.26 19.71
N GLY A 296 -10.94 -9.42 20.02
CA GLY A 296 -11.57 -10.49 20.80
C GLY A 296 -12.29 -11.53 19.95
N ASN A 297 -11.83 -11.78 18.72
CA ASN A 297 -12.42 -12.75 17.78
C ASN A 297 -13.88 -12.45 17.41
N GLN A 298 -14.23 -11.17 17.28
CA GLN A 298 -15.56 -10.79 16.79
C GLN A 298 -15.72 -11.26 15.34
N PRO A 299 -16.84 -11.93 14.98
CA PRO A 299 -17.10 -12.36 13.61
C PRO A 299 -17.01 -11.19 12.64
N ARG A 300 -16.26 -11.40 11.57
CA ARG A 300 -16.16 -10.39 10.51
C ARG A 300 -17.36 -10.48 9.57
N PRO A 301 -17.87 -9.36 9.02
CA PRO A 301 -18.87 -9.40 7.97
C PRO A 301 -18.46 -10.31 6.79
N GLY A 302 -19.31 -11.29 6.48
CA GLY A 302 -19.09 -12.25 5.40
C GLY A 302 -18.12 -13.39 5.74
N CYS A 303 -17.92 -13.74 7.02
CA CYS A 303 -17.01 -14.81 7.45
C CYS A 303 -17.33 -16.21 6.87
N ASP A 304 -18.58 -16.45 6.48
CA ASP A 304 -19.13 -17.68 5.92
C ASP A 304 -19.45 -17.59 4.40
N THR A 305 -19.59 -16.38 3.88
CA THR A 305 -20.09 -16.10 2.54
C THR A 305 -19.02 -15.52 1.63
N ALA A 306 -18.09 -14.70 2.13
CA ALA A 306 -17.02 -14.12 1.33
C ALA A 306 -15.98 -15.18 0.93
N ASP A 307 -15.58 -15.17 -0.33
CA ASP A 307 -14.52 -16.04 -0.84
C ASP A 307 -13.38 -15.18 -1.38
N LEU A 308 -12.32 -15.01 -0.59
CA LEU A 308 -11.23 -14.14 -0.98
C LEU A 308 -10.42 -14.70 -2.15
N ARG A 309 -10.38 -16.03 -2.33
CA ARG A 309 -9.76 -16.63 -3.52
C ARG A 309 -10.52 -16.23 -4.76
N LEU A 310 -11.85 -16.34 -4.75
CA LEU A 310 -12.68 -15.96 -5.89
C LEU A 310 -12.64 -14.44 -6.13
N MET A 311 -12.57 -13.62 -5.07
CA MET A 311 -12.35 -12.18 -5.19
C MET A 311 -10.98 -11.86 -5.82
N ALA A 312 -9.91 -12.58 -5.46
CA ALA A 312 -8.60 -12.41 -6.07
C ALA A 312 -8.61 -12.82 -7.56
N LEU A 313 -9.27 -13.94 -7.91
CA LEU A 313 -9.49 -14.33 -9.31
C LEU A 313 -10.25 -13.23 -10.07
N GLY A 314 -11.36 -12.73 -9.52
CA GLY A 314 -12.16 -11.65 -10.11
C GLY A 314 -11.43 -10.30 -10.19
N ALA A 315 -10.45 -10.07 -9.32
CA ALA A 315 -9.58 -8.90 -9.38
C ALA A 315 -8.49 -9.02 -10.48
N GLY A 316 -8.22 -10.23 -10.98
CA GLY A 316 -7.27 -10.48 -12.07
C GLY A 316 -6.03 -11.30 -11.70
N PHE A 317 -5.98 -11.93 -10.53
CA PHE A 317 -4.88 -12.84 -10.18
C PHE A 317 -4.99 -14.13 -11.00
N ALA A 318 -3.96 -14.46 -11.78
CA ALA A 318 -3.93 -15.69 -12.58
C ALA A 318 -3.69 -16.96 -11.73
N HIS A 319 -2.98 -16.80 -10.61
CA HIS A 319 -2.51 -17.92 -9.80
C HIS A 319 -3.09 -17.84 -8.39
N THR A 320 -4.06 -18.72 -8.09
CA THR A 320 -4.71 -18.74 -6.78
C THR A 320 -4.94 -20.15 -6.21
N TRP A 321 -4.77 -20.28 -4.90
CA TRP A 321 -4.95 -21.53 -4.16
C TRP A 321 -5.88 -21.34 -2.96
N ALA A 322 -6.58 -22.41 -2.58
CA ALA A 322 -7.30 -22.50 -1.30
C ALA A 322 -6.67 -23.62 -0.48
N THR A 323 -6.47 -23.39 0.82
CA THR A 323 -5.76 -24.32 1.71
C THR A 323 -6.41 -24.35 3.09
N HIS A 324 -6.42 -25.54 3.71
CA HIS A 324 -7.05 -25.83 5.00
C HIS A 324 -6.14 -26.62 5.95
N THR A 325 -5.11 -27.28 5.39
CA THR A 325 -4.12 -28.09 6.11
C THR A 325 -2.69 -27.56 5.93
N ARG A 326 -1.75 -28.06 6.73
CA ARG A 326 -0.32 -27.69 6.64
C ARG A 326 0.30 -28.14 5.33
N GLU A 327 -0.09 -29.32 4.87
CA GLU A 327 0.40 -29.93 3.64
C GLU A 327 -0.08 -29.13 2.42
N GLU A 328 -1.36 -28.77 2.38
CA GLU A 328 -1.95 -27.92 1.34
C GLU A 328 -1.29 -26.54 1.29
N LEU A 329 -1.12 -25.90 2.46
CA LEU A 329 -0.45 -24.61 2.56
C LEU A 329 1.00 -24.67 2.09
N GLY A 330 1.74 -25.71 2.50
CA GLY A 330 3.11 -25.94 2.07
C GLY A 330 3.24 -26.17 0.56
N ALA A 331 2.32 -26.94 -0.03
CA ALA A 331 2.28 -27.19 -1.47
C ALA A 331 1.95 -25.92 -2.26
N ALA A 332 0.94 -25.15 -1.82
CA ALA A 332 0.58 -23.88 -2.44
C ALA A 332 1.72 -22.85 -2.35
N PHE A 333 2.43 -22.78 -1.22
CA PHE A 333 3.57 -21.90 -1.05
C PHE A 333 4.75 -22.22 -1.98
N HIS A 334 5.00 -23.51 -2.24
CA HIS A 334 5.98 -23.93 -3.25
C HIS A 334 5.49 -23.59 -4.67
N ALA A 335 4.23 -23.91 -4.99
CA ALA A 335 3.66 -23.70 -6.31
C ALA A 335 3.59 -22.21 -6.71
N SER A 336 3.45 -21.30 -5.74
CA SER A 336 3.39 -19.86 -5.99
C SER A 336 4.74 -19.22 -6.31
N ALA A 337 5.86 -19.93 -6.15
CA ALA A 337 7.17 -19.40 -6.47
C ALA A 337 7.28 -19.06 -7.97
N GLY A 338 7.59 -17.80 -8.29
CA GLY A 338 7.68 -17.32 -9.69
C GLY A 338 6.34 -17.17 -10.42
N GLN A 339 5.20 -17.24 -9.70
CA GLN A 339 3.85 -17.12 -10.28
C GLN A 339 3.13 -15.84 -9.82
N GLY A 340 3.87 -14.76 -9.57
CA GLY A 340 3.31 -13.51 -9.10
C GLY A 340 2.48 -12.76 -10.17
N PRO A 341 1.47 -11.95 -9.78
CA PRO A 341 0.95 -11.87 -8.44
C PRO A 341 0.15 -13.13 -8.10
N ALA A 342 0.52 -13.77 -6.98
CA ALA A 342 -0.05 -15.02 -6.50
C ALA A 342 -0.92 -14.77 -5.26
N PHE A 343 -2.03 -15.52 -5.12
CA PHE A 343 -2.90 -15.42 -3.96
C PHE A 343 -3.18 -16.79 -3.33
N ILE A 344 -2.80 -16.97 -2.06
CA ILE A 344 -3.08 -18.17 -1.28
C ILE A 344 -4.13 -17.82 -0.22
N HIS A 345 -5.33 -18.37 -0.37
CA HIS A 345 -6.38 -18.27 0.65
C HIS A 345 -6.23 -19.42 1.64
N ALA A 346 -5.66 -19.14 2.81
CA ALA A 346 -5.48 -20.08 3.89
C ALA A 346 -6.59 -19.93 4.93
N ARG A 347 -7.54 -20.87 4.92
CA ARG A 347 -8.55 -20.94 5.97
C ARG A 347 -7.95 -21.55 7.22
N ILE A 348 -8.14 -20.86 8.33
CA ILE A 348 -7.55 -21.18 9.62
C ILE A 348 -8.60 -21.05 10.72
N LYS A 349 -8.32 -21.65 11.87
CA LYS A 349 -9.15 -21.55 13.08
C LYS A 349 -9.01 -20.14 13.69
N PRO A 350 -10.09 -19.58 14.26
CA PRO A 350 -10.02 -18.38 15.07
C PRO A 350 -9.17 -18.61 16.33
N GLY A 351 -8.60 -17.54 16.86
CA GLY A 351 -7.70 -17.59 18.02
C GLY A 351 -6.43 -16.77 17.83
N ASN A 352 -5.85 -16.40 18.97
CA ASN A 352 -4.55 -15.74 19.06
C ASN A 352 -3.66 -16.63 19.93
N SER A 353 -2.41 -16.82 19.54
CA SER A 353 -1.44 -17.48 20.41
C SER A 353 -0.97 -16.54 21.51
N ASP A 354 -0.69 -17.09 22.69
CA ASP A 354 -0.10 -16.35 23.81
C ASP A 354 1.42 -16.19 23.59
N VAL A 355 1.77 -15.27 22.70
CA VAL A 355 3.15 -14.92 22.37
C VAL A 355 3.51 -13.54 22.91
N LYS A 356 4.78 -13.36 23.27
CA LYS A 356 5.28 -12.08 23.79
C LYS A 356 5.17 -10.97 22.75
N ASN A 357 5.12 -9.73 23.23
CA ASN A 357 5.25 -8.56 22.36
C ASN A 357 6.63 -8.55 21.68
N ILE A 358 6.68 -8.00 20.47
CA ILE A 358 7.93 -7.72 19.77
C ILE A 358 8.71 -6.69 20.60
N PRO A 359 9.97 -6.98 20.98
CA PRO A 359 10.77 -6.07 21.80
C PRO A 359 11.33 -4.88 21.00
N LEU A 360 11.27 -4.96 19.66
CA LEU A 360 11.82 -3.97 18.75
C LEU A 360 10.91 -2.75 18.61
N GLY A 361 11.50 -1.55 18.60
CA GLY A 361 10.79 -0.33 18.25
C GLY A 361 10.51 -0.20 16.74
N PRO A 362 9.55 0.64 16.30
CA PRO A 362 9.23 0.79 14.88
C PRO A 362 10.42 1.30 14.05
N VAL A 363 11.23 2.21 14.61
CA VAL A 363 12.46 2.71 13.96
C VAL A 363 13.52 1.61 13.84
N GLU A 364 13.66 0.76 14.86
CA GLU A 364 14.58 -0.38 14.84
C GLU A 364 14.16 -1.42 13.79
N ILE A 365 12.86 -1.71 13.69
CA ILE A 365 12.31 -2.59 12.64
C ILE A 365 12.61 -2.01 11.25
N ARG A 366 12.37 -0.71 11.03
CA ARG A 366 12.70 -0.03 9.76
C ARG A 366 14.18 -0.18 9.43
N ASP A 367 15.05 0.22 10.34
CA ASP A 367 16.50 0.31 10.08
C ASP A 367 17.10 -1.07 9.81
N ARG A 368 16.68 -2.06 10.60
CA ARG A 368 17.05 -3.46 10.41
C ARG A 368 16.59 -3.99 9.05
N PHE A 369 15.34 -3.71 8.68
CA PHE A 369 14.79 -4.17 7.40
C PHE A 369 15.50 -3.52 6.21
N MET A 370 15.73 -2.20 6.25
CA MET A 370 16.46 -1.49 5.20
C MET A 370 17.90 -1.99 5.07
N ALA A 371 18.58 -2.27 6.18
CA ALA A 371 19.92 -2.87 6.17
C ALA A 371 19.92 -4.24 5.48
N ALA A 372 18.92 -5.09 5.74
CA ALA A 372 18.76 -6.38 5.06
C ALA A 372 18.52 -6.23 3.54
N MET A 373 17.92 -5.11 3.12
CA MET A 373 17.76 -4.75 1.71
C MET A 373 19.02 -4.16 1.07
N GLY A 374 20.14 -4.06 1.80
CA GLY A 374 21.38 -3.46 1.31
C GLY A 374 21.32 -1.93 1.23
N LYS A 375 20.45 -1.31 2.02
CA LYS A 375 20.24 0.14 2.05
C LYS A 375 20.61 0.69 3.42
N SER A 376 21.28 1.85 3.42
CA SER A 376 21.45 2.61 4.65
C SER A 376 20.12 3.30 5.00
N PRO A 377 19.68 3.24 6.27
CA PRO A 377 18.43 3.85 6.71
C PRO A 377 18.40 5.37 6.56
#